data_AF-A0A1K1PGE6-F1
#
_entry.id   AF-A0A1K1PGE6-F1
#
_cell.length_a   1.000
_cell.length_b   1.000
_cell.length_c   1.000
_cell.angle_alpha   90.00
_cell.angle_beta   90.00
_cell.angle_gamma   90.00
#
_symmetry.space_group_name_H-M   'P 1'
#
loop_
_entity.id
_entity.type
_entity.pdbx_description
1 polymer ?
#
loop_
_entity_poly.entity_id
_entity_poly.type
_entity_poly.pdbx_seq_one_letter_code
_entity_poly.pdbx_strand_id
1 'polypeptide(L)'
;MEEVKELLVKKFQEIEKRIKLVMEQLSDDEVNWRPNKSRNSIANLIIHIDGNINERVGKGINKKDFIRHRDEEFESVSKKKSELIEILEKSFNE
;
A
#
# COMPACT_ATOMS: atom_id res chain seq x y z
N MET A 1 -28.02 1.60 1.57
CA MET A 1 -26.81 0.94 2.12
C MET A 1 -25.97 0.34 1.00
N GLU A 2 -26.55 -0.39 0.04
CA GLU A 2 -25.79 -0.95 -1.09
C GLU A 2 -25.12 0.13 -1.97
N GLU A 3 -25.83 1.22 -2.27
CA GLU A 3 -25.27 2.34 -3.04
C GLU A 3 -24.01 2.97 -2.39
N VAL A 4 -24.00 3.10 -1.06
CA VAL A 4 -22.85 3.62 -0.31
C VAL A 4 -21.67 2.63 -0.41
N LYS A 5 -21.95 1.34 -0.31
CA LYS A 5 -20.92 0.29 -0.44
C LYS A 5 -20.31 0.29 -1.84
N GLU A 6 -21.12 0.36 -2.89
CA GLU A 6 -20.65 0.44 -4.27
C GLU A 6 -19.76 1.68 -4.50
N LEU A 7 -20.17 2.84 -3.96
CA LEU A 7 -19.38 4.06 -4.01
C LEU A 7 -18.01 3.89 -3.35
N LEU A 8 -17.96 3.27 -2.16
CA LEU A 8 -16.72 3.03 -1.42
C LEU A 8 -15.80 2.05 -2.14
N VAL A 9 -16.34 0.96 -2.71
CA VAL A 9 -15.56 0.00 -3.51
C VAL A 9 -14.97 0.69 -4.74
N LYS A 10 -15.78 1.47 -5.47
CA LYS A 10 -15.30 2.24 -6.62
C LYS A 10 -14.20 3.22 -6.22
N LYS A 11 -14.35 3.88 -5.05
CA LYS A 11 -13.32 4.79 -4.55
C LYS A 11 -12.02 4.07 -4.23
N PHE A 12 -12.10 2.88 -3.65
CA PHE A 12 -10.94 2.05 -3.33
C PHE A 12 -10.17 1.65 -4.61
N GLN A 13 -10.89 1.22 -5.65
CA GLN A 13 -10.31 0.91 -6.97
C GLN A 13 -9.69 2.15 -7.65
N GLU A 14 -10.32 3.32 -7.52
CA GLU A 14 -9.76 4.58 -8.05
C GLU A 14 -8.43 4.93 -7.36
N ILE A 15 -8.33 4.73 -6.04
CA ILE A 15 -7.11 4.96 -5.27
C ILE A 15 -5.99 4.02 -5.76
N GLU A 16 -6.27 2.73 -5.88
CA GLU A 16 -5.31 1.74 -6.42
C GLU A 16 -4.78 2.17 -7.79
N LYS A 17 -5.69 2.50 -8.71
CA LYS A 17 -5.35 2.92 -10.07
C LYS A 17 -4.45 4.16 -10.07
N ARG A 18 -4.74 5.15 -9.22
CA ARG A 18 -3.93 6.37 -9.12
C ARG A 18 -2.53 6.09 -8.59
N ILE A 19 -2.39 5.19 -7.63
CA ILE A 19 -1.07 4.77 -7.12
C ILE A 19 -0.28 4.11 -8.26
N LYS A 20 -0.87 3.16 -9.01
CA LYS A 20 -0.20 2.50 -10.14
C LYS A 20 0.29 3.50 -11.21
N LEU A 21 -0.55 4.46 -11.59
CA LEU A 21 -0.16 5.51 -12.55
C LEU A 21 1.03 6.34 -12.08
N VAL A 22 1.16 6.59 -10.78
CA VAL A 22 2.35 7.25 -10.22
C VAL A 22 3.56 6.32 -10.31
N MET A 23 3.41 5.07 -9.90
CA MET A 23 4.50 4.09 -9.93
C MET A 23 5.05 3.86 -11.34
N GLU A 24 4.20 3.88 -12.37
CA GLU A 24 4.61 3.74 -13.78
C GLU A 24 5.64 4.80 -14.21
N GLN A 25 5.59 6.00 -13.63
CA GLN A 25 6.46 7.13 -13.96
C GLN A 25 7.81 7.08 -13.25
N LEU A 26 8.02 6.15 -12.31
CA LEU A 26 9.19 6.12 -11.44
C LEU A 26 10.07 4.90 -11.74
N SER A 27 11.37 5.08 -11.55
CA SER A 27 12.39 4.03 -11.55
C SER A 27 12.51 3.34 -10.17
N ASP A 28 13.28 2.25 -10.12
CA ASP A 28 13.61 1.57 -8.86
C ASP A 28 14.33 2.52 -7.89
N ASP A 29 15.22 3.40 -8.37
CA ASP A 29 15.91 4.35 -7.51
C ASP A 29 14.96 5.41 -6.94
N GLU A 30 14.03 5.91 -7.75
CA GLU A 30 13.09 6.96 -7.34
C GLU A 30 12.06 6.46 -6.32
N VAL A 31 11.57 5.23 -6.45
CA VAL A 31 10.62 4.67 -5.46
C VAL A 31 11.29 4.42 -4.11
N ASN A 32 12.60 4.17 -4.10
CA ASN A 32 13.40 3.97 -2.89
C ASN A 32 14.04 5.26 -2.35
N TRP A 33 13.99 6.34 -3.12
CA TRP A 33 14.62 7.61 -2.75
C TRP A 33 14.02 8.19 -1.47
N ARG A 34 14.89 8.79 -0.66
CA ARG A 34 14.51 9.52 0.55
C ARG A 34 15.22 10.88 0.57
N PRO A 35 14.54 11.96 0.96
CA PRO A 35 15.18 13.26 1.11
C PRO A 35 16.12 13.32 2.33
N ASN A 36 15.83 12.55 3.39
CA ASN A 36 16.67 12.40 4.58
C ASN A 36 16.22 11.21 5.44
N LYS A 37 16.94 10.93 6.54
CA LYS A 37 16.68 9.81 7.45
C LYS A 37 15.34 9.86 8.19
N SER A 38 14.74 11.04 8.36
CA SER A 38 13.46 11.21 9.08
C SER A 38 12.24 11.18 8.15
N ARG A 39 12.42 10.83 6.87
CA ARG A 39 11.37 10.78 5.86
C ARG A 39 11.30 9.39 5.24
N ASN A 40 10.10 9.00 4.84
CA ASN A 40 9.83 7.72 4.21
C ASN A 40 10.06 7.81 2.69
N SER A 41 10.52 6.72 2.09
CA SER A 41 10.46 6.57 0.63
C SER A 41 9.05 6.13 0.20
N ILE A 42 8.79 6.15 -1.09
CA ILE A 42 7.54 5.59 -1.64
C ILE A 42 7.44 4.11 -1.31
N ALA A 43 8.55 3.36 -1.34
CA ALA A 43 8.59 1.96 -0.95
C ALA A 43 8.04 1.74 0.48
N ASN A 44 8.42 2.57 1.45
CA ASN A 44 7.85 2.49 2.80
C ASN A 44 6.37 2.83 2.85
N LEU A 45 5.94 3.83 2.08
CA LEU A 45 4.53 4.20 2.04
C LEU A 45 3.67 3.07 1.47
N ILE A 46 4.16 2.33 0.46
CA ILE A 46 3.45 1.17 -0.08
C ILE A 46 3.36 0.04 0.96
N ILE A 47 4.45 -0.27 1.66
CA ILE A 47 4.43 -1.28 2.75
C ILE A 47 3.47 -0.85 3.87
N HIS A 48 3.46 0.43 4.21
CA HIS A 48 2.54 0.97 5.20
C HIS A 48 1.06 0.86 4.77
N ILE A 49 0.77 1.11 3.49
CA ILE A 49 -0.55 0.94 2.90
C ILE A 49 -0.98 -0.53 2.97
N ASP A 50 -0.10 -1.47 2.60
CA ASP A 50 -0.35 -2.91 2.70
C ASP A 50 -0.68 -3.32 4.14
N GLY A 51 0.15 -2.94 5.12
CA GLY A 51 -0.10 -3.21 6.53
C GLY A 51 -1.41 -2.59 7.03
N ASN A 52 -1.78 -1.40 6.54
CA ASN A 52 -3.05 -0.76 6.89
C ASN A 52 -4.26 -1.50 6.32
N ILE A 53 -4.21 -1.95 5.06
CA ILE A 53 -5.30 -2.68 4.43
C ILE A 53 -5.49 -4.05 5.11
N ASN A 54 -4.41 -4.80 5.35
CA ASN A 54 -4.50 -6.08 6.07
C ASN A 54 -5.09 -5.92 7.48
N GLU A 55 -4.74 -4.85 8.20
CA GLU A 55 -5.31 -4.60 9.53
C GLU A 55 -6.78 -4.18 9.48
N ARG A 56 -7.14 -3.21 8.63
CA ARG A 56 -8.47 -2.59 8.64
C ARG A 56 -9.49 -3.39 7.83
N VAL A 57 -9.12 -3.84 6.64
CA VAL A 57 -9.99 -4.63 5.76
C VAL A 57 -9.85 -6.11 6.10
N GLY A 58 -8.65 -6.67 6.03
CA GLY A 58 -8.40 -8.10 6.26
C GLY A 58 -8.88 -8.56 7.64
N LYS A 59 -8.29 -8.02 8.72
CA LYS A 59 -8.68 -8.38 10.09
C LYS A 59 -9.97 -7.72 10.55
N GLY A 60 -10.15 -6.42 10.28
CA GLY A 60 -11.30 -5.66 10.76
C GLY A 60 -12.63 -6.10 10.16
N ILE A 61 -12.68 -6.25 8.83
CA ILE A 61 -13.91 -6.58 8.07
C ILE A 61 -13.96 -8.07 7.77
N ASN A 62 -12.91 -8.62 7.15
CA ASN A 62 -12.89 -10.00 6.65
C ASN A 62 -12.52 -11.05 7.71
N LYS A 63 -12.22 -10.62 8.95
CA LYS A 63 -11.89 -11.47 10.10
C LYS A 63 -10.70 -12.42 9.88
N LYS A 64 -9.77 -12.03 8.99
CA LYS A 64 -8.51 -12.76 8.78
C LYS A 64 -7.59 -12.61 9.99
N ASP A 65 -6.81 -13.64 10.26
CA ASP A 65 -5.76 -13.55 11.28
C ASP A 65 -4.58 -12.77 10.71
N PHE A 66 -4.21 -11.69 11.39
CA PHE A 66 -3.13 -10.79 11.00
C PHE A 66 -2.55 -10.12 12.24
N ILE A 67 -1.23 -10.17 12.36
CA ILE A 67 -0.45 -9.49 13.39
C ILE A 67 0.38 -8.43 12.67
N ARG A 68 0.14 -7.16 13.02
CA ARG A 68 0.77 -6.03 12.38
C ARG A 68 2.05 -5.64 13.13
N HIS A 69 3.16 -5.55 12.40
CA HIS A 69 4.44 -5.04 12.89
C HIS A 69 4.68 -3.63 12.36
N ARG A 70 3.96 -2.66 12.93
CA ARG A 70 3.87 -1.31 12.38
C ARG A 70 5.21 -0.57 12.31
N ASP A 71 6.06 -0.75 13.32
CA ASP A 71 7.33 -0.01 13.38
C ASP A 71 8.30 -0.47 12.28
N GLU A 72 8.26 -1.76 11.93
CA GLU A 72 9.06 -2.34 10.84
C GLU A 72 8.70 -1.75 9.46
N GLU A 73 7.45 -1.29 9.27
CA GLU A 73 7.00 -0.65 8.02
C GLU A 73 7.78 0.65 7.70
N PHE A 74 8.37 1.27 8.71
CA PHE A 74 9.11 2.55 8.61
C PHE A 74 10.63 2.39 8.62
N GLU A 75 11.13 1.15 8.75
CA GLU A 75 12.56 0.87 8.64
C GLU A 75 13.10 1.12 7.23
N SER A 76 14.42 1.15 7.07
CA SER A 76 15.01 1.33 5.74
C SER A 76 14.71 0.11 4.88
N VAL A 77 13.91 0.30 3.84
CA VAL A 77 13.58 -0.74 2.86
C VAL A 77 14.10 -0.34 1.49
N SER A 78 14.51 -1.33 0.70
CA SER A 78 14.82 -1.19 -0.72
C SER A 78 14.13 -2.31 -1.47
N LYS A 79 13.26 -1.98 -2.43
CA LYS A 79 12.50 -2.95 -3.24
C LYS A 79 12.44 -2.52 -4.69
N LYS A 80 12.39 -3.47 -5.62
CA LYS A 80 12.09 -3.14 -7.02
C LYS A 80 10.68 -2.58 -7.12
N LYS A 81 10.46 -1.65 -8.05
CA LYS A 81 9.13 -1.14 -8.39
C LYS A 81 8.14 -2.29 -8.65
N SER A 82 8.57 -3.33 -9.36
CA SER A 82 7.72 -4.48 -9.67
C SER A 82 7.23 -5.20 -8.41
N GLU A 83 8.08 -5.36 -7.40
CA GLU A 83 7.71 -5.97 -6.13
C GLU A 83 6.71 -5.09 -5.36
N LEU A 84 6.89 -3.77 -5.41
CA LEU A 84 5.96 -2.83 -4.78
C LEU A 84 4.58 -2.84 -5.45
N ILE A 85 4.53 -2.97 -6.78
CA ILE A 85 3.28 -3.12 -7.52
C ILE A 85 2.58 -4.43 -7.14
N GLU A 86 3.32 -5.53 -7.06
CA GLU A 86 2.76 -6.83 -6.66
C GLU A 86 2.18 -6.80 -5.24
N ILE A 87 2.90 -6.19 -4.29
CA ILE A 87 2.41 -5.97 -2.93
C ILE A 87 1.09 -5.19 -2.98
N LEU A 88 1.07 -4.04 -3.66
CA LEU A 88 -0.11 -3.19 -3.79
C LEU A 88 -1.31 -3.96 -4.37
N GLU A 89 -1.10 -4.69 -5.47
CA GLU A 89 -2.14 -5.48 -6.13
C GLU A 89 -2.71 -6.54 -5.20
N LYS A 90 -1.85 -7.22 -4.45
CA LYS A 90 -2.30 -8.20 -3.46
C LYS A 90 -3.11 -7.52 -2.35
N SER A 91 -2.65 -6.39 -1.81
CA SER A 91 -3.34 -5.68 -0.72
C SER A 91 -4.73 -5.21 -1.14
N PHE A 92 -4.89 -4.67 -2.36
CA PHE A 92 -6.18 -4.12 -2.80
C PHE A 92 -7.21 -5.20 -3.21
N ASN A 93 -6.79 -6.46 -3.32
CA ASN A 93 -7.64 -7.63 -3.57
C ASN A 93 -8.03 -8.40 -2.29
N GLU A 94 -7.81 -7.82 -1.12
CA GLU A 94 -7.98 -8.40 0.22
C GLU A 94 -9.44 -8.68 0.65
#